data_AF-A0A090QJB0-F1
#
_entry.id   AF-A0A090QJB0-F1
#
_cell.length_a   1.000
_cell.length_b   1.000
_cell.length_c   1.000
_cell.angle_alpha   90.00
_cell.angle_beta   90.00
_cell.angle_gamma   90.00
#
_symmetry.space_group_name_H-M   'P 1'
#
loop_
_entity.id
_entity.type
_entity.pdbx_description
1 polymer ?
#
loop_
_entity_poly.entity_id
_entity_poly.type
_entity_poly.pdbx_seq_one_letter_code
_entity_poly.pdbx_strand_id
1 'polypeptide(L)'
;MAEDPLFYANFTSVTDSSTAPDGCENGFFLIPLAPGLEDTPELREKYFNIIIERFEERTQQNVTNHIIFKESFCVNDFKSEYNSYKGNAYGMANTLLQTAFLRPNLKSKKVKNLYFTGQLTVPGPGVPPSLISGKLAADLIKKYS
;
A
#
# COMPACT_ATOMS: atom_id res chain seq x y z
N MET A 1 13.84 11.61 -11.83
CA MET A 1 12.62 11.82 -11.00
C MET A 1 11.50 12.23 -11.96
N ALA A 2 10.25 11.86 -11.69
CA ALA A 2 9.14 12.28 -12.57
C ALA A 2 8.81 13.75 -12.31
N GLU A 3 8.76 14.56 -13.37
CA GLU A 3 8.41 15.99 -13.27
C GLU A 3 6.91 16.20 -13.01
N ASP A 4 6.07 15.25 -13.45
CA ASP A 4 4.62 15.29 -13.27
C ASP A 4 4.08 13.95 -12.72
N PRO A 5 4.27 13.65 -11.42
CA PRO A 5 3.88 12.36 -10.86
C PRO A 5 2.35 12.21 -10.88
N LEU A 6 1.84 11.05 -11.30
CA LEU A 6 0.44 10.72 -11.09
C LEU A 6 0.14 10.65 -9.60
N PHE A 7 -1.04 11.10 -9.17
CA PHE A 7 -1.48 10.91 -7.80
C PHE A 7 -2.97 10.58 -7.74
N TYR A 8 -3.35 9.87 -6.69
CA TYR A 8 -4.73 9.61 -6.30
C TYR A 8 -5.01 10.37 -5.00
N ALA A 9 -6.19 10.98 -4.90
CA ALA A 9 -6.66 11.67 -3.70
C ALA A 9 -7.99 11.05 -3.24
N ASN A 10 -8.11 10.79 -1.95
CA ASN A 10 -9.32 10.27 -1.33
C ASN A 10 -9.65 11.05 -0.07
N PHE A 11 -10.91 11.41 0.10
CA PHE A 11 -11.40 12.12 1.28
C PHE A 11 -12.41 11.23 2.00
N THR A 12 -11.93 10.47 2.98
CA THR A 12 -12.77 9.48 3.70
C THR A 12 -13.90 10.15 4.48
N SER A 13 -13.64 11.38 4.95
CA SER A 13 -14.57 12.19 5.73
C SER A 13 -15.87 12.54 4.99
N VAL A 14 -15.86 12.47 3.65
CA VAL A 14 -17.05 12.72 2.81
C VAL A 14 -18.10 11.62 3.01
N THR A 15 -17.68 10.39 3.29
CA THR A 15 -18.61 9.26 3.52
C THR A 15 -18.66 8.79 4.97
N ASP A 16 -17.65 9.11 5.77
CA ASP A 16 -17.57 8.75 7.19
C ASP A 16 -17.05 9.94 8.00
N SER A 17 -17.95 10.68 8.64
CA SER A 17 -17.61 11.86 9.42
C SER A 17 -16.75 11.55 10.66
N SER A 18 -16.59 10.28 11.05
CA SER A 18 -15.74 9.91 12.19
C SER A 18 -14.24 9.98 11.86
N THR A 19 -13.87 10.09 10.58
CA THR A 19 -12.47 10.09 10.15
C THR A 19 -11.81 11.47 10.18
N ALA A 20 -12.55 12.54 10.48
CA ALA A 20 -12.04 13.91 10.63
C ALA A 20 -12.78 14.64 11.77
N PRO A 21 -12.14 15.64 12.42
CA PRO A 21 -12.84 16.55 13.32
C PRO A 21 -13.95 17.35 12.63
N ASP A 22 -14.89 17.88 13.41
CA ASP A 22 -15.96 18.73 12.89
C ASP A 22 -15.40 19.93 12.08
N GLY A 23 -15.93 20.12 10.88
CA GLY A 23 -15.49 21.17 9.96
C GLY A 23 -14.14 20.91 9.25
N CYS A 24 -13.55 19.72 9.41
CA CYS A 24 -12.31 19.31 8.75
C CYS A 24 -12.56 18.18 7.74
N GLU A 25 -11.57 17.94 6.87
CA GLU A 25 -11.55 16.78 5.97
C GLU A 25 -10.30 15.91 6.20
N ASN A 26 -10.43 14.61 5.95
CA ASN A 26 -9.32 13.66 6.01
C ASN A 26 -8.91 13.22 4.60
N GLY A 27 -7.88 13.89 4.07
CA GLY A 27 -7.31 13.64 2.75
C GLY A 27 -6.16 12.63 2.76
N PHE A 28 -6.29 11.57 1.98
CA PHE A 28 -5.26 10.58 1.68
C PHE A 28 -4.77 10.74 0.25
N PHE A 29 -3.46 10.96 0.07
CA PHE A 29 -2.82 11.10 -1.22
C PHE A 29 -1.86 9.94 -1.48
N LEU A 30 -2.02 9.26 -2.61
CA LEU A 30 -1.17 8.15 -3.04
C LEU A 30 -0.40 8.52 -4.30
N ILE A 31 0.92 8.39 -4.23
CA ILE A 31 1.84 8.64 -5.35
C ILE A 31 2.58 7.33 -5.67
N PRO A 32 2.51 6.81 -6.91
CA PRO A 32 3.28 5.65 -7.32
C PRO A 32 4.76 6.03 -7.48
N LEU A 33 5.63 5.28 -6.80
CA LEU A 33 7.08 5.49 -6.83
C LEU A 33 7.79 4.31 -7.50
N ALA A 34 8.89 4.61 -8.19
CA ALA A 34 9.77 3.57 -8.73
C ALA A 34 10.48 2.81 -7.60
N PRO A 35 10.71 1.50 -7.74
CA PRO A 35 11.43 0.73 -6.73
C PRO A 35 12.89 1.18 -6.63
N GLY A 36 13.45 1.14 -5.42
CA GLY A 36 14.87 1.46 -5.18
C GLY A 36 15.19 2.95 -5.15
N LEU A 37 14.19 3.83 -5.12
CA LEU A 37 14.39 5.23 -4.80
C LEU A 37 14.86 5.40 -3.35
N GLU A 38 15.73 6.39 -3.14
CA GLU A 38 16.03 6.86 -1.80
C GLU A 38 14.79 7.50 -1.18
N ASP A 39 14.58 7.20 0.09
CA ASP A 39 13.42 7.63 0.84
C ASP A 39 13.88 8.55 1.97
N THR A 40 14.05 9.83 1.64
CA THR A 40 14.49 10.88 2.56
C THR A 40 13.34 11.87 2.84
N PRO A 41 13.33 12.53 4.02
CA PRO A 41 12.31 13.54 4.33
C PRO A 41 12.21 14.65 3.28
N GLU A 42 13.33 15.10 2.72
CA GLU A 42 13.39 16.17 1.73
C GLU A 42 12.75 15.75 0.41
N LEU A 43 12.96 14.49 -0.02
CA LEU A 43 12.32 13.96 -1.21
C LEU A 43 10.81 13.80 -1.00
N ARG A 44 10.37 13.31 0.17
CA ARG A 44 8.94 13.20 0.49
C ARG A 44 8.28 14.57 0.45
N GLU A 45 8.90 15.59 1.05
CA GLU A 45 8.39 16.95 1.05
C GLU A 45 8.31 17.54 -0.37
N LYS A 46 9.35 17.31 -1.18
CA LYS A 46 9.36 17.74 -2.58
C LYS A 46 8.21 17.13 -3.37
N TYR A 47 7.96 15.82 -3.24
CA TYR A 47 6.84 15.17 -3.92
C TYR A 47 5.49 15.69 -3.42
N PHE A 48 5.35 15.90 -2.11
CA PHE A 48 4.15 16.49 -1.53
C PHE A 48 3.85 17.88 -2.11
N ASN A 49 4.85 18.76 -2.19
CA ASN A 49 4.65 20.10 -2.74
C ASN A 49 4.21 20.08 -4.20
N ILE A 50 4.80 19.19 -5.02
CA ILE A 50 4.40 19.03 -6.43
C ILE A 50 2.93 18.58 -6.54
N ILE A 51 2.49 17.63 -5.71
CA ILE A 51 1.11 17.12 -5.82
C ILE A 51 0.08 18.06 -5.22
N ILE A 52 0.40 18.78 -4.14
CA ILE A 52 -0.55 19.67 -3.48
C ILE A 52 -0.80 20.92 -4.32
N GLU A 53 0.24 21.48 -4.94
CA GLU A 53 0.11 22.59 -5.89
C GLU A 53 -0.80 22.20 -7.06
N ARG A 54 -0.56 21.02 -7.67
CA ARG A 54 -1.42 20.51 -8.74
C ARG A 54 -2.84 20.20 -8.30
N PHE A 55 -3.02 19.79 -7.05
CA PHE A 55 -4.35 19.56 -6.49
C PHE A 55 -5.10 20.88 -6.31
N GLU A 56 -4.46 21.92 -5.77
CA GLU A 56 -5.01 23.27 -5.67
C GLU A 56 -5.37 23.85 -7.04
N GLU A 57 -4.48 23.72 -8.02
CA GLU A 57 -4.73 24.17 -9.40
C GLU A 57 -5.93 23.46 -10.03
N ARG A 58 -6.11 22.16 -9.79
CA ARG A 58 -7.23 21.39 -10.36
C ARG A 58 -8.56 21.68 -9.67
N THR A 59 -8.53 21.93 -8.38
CA THR A 59 -9.73 22.18 -7.57
C THR A 59 -10.09 23.65 -7.47
N GLN A 60 -9.16 24.55 -7.80
CA GLN A 60 -9.27 26.00 -7.58
C GLN A 60 -9.50 26.33 -6.10
N GLN A 61 -8.89 25.56 -5.21
CA GLN A 61 -8.98 25.72 -3.75
C GLN A 61 -7.60 25.98 -3.18
N ASN A 62 -7.52 26.77 -2.10
CA ASN A 62 -6.29 26.91 -1.33
C ASN A 62 -6.35 25.96 -0.13
N VAL A 63 -5.66 24.83 -0.20
CA VAL A 63 -5.66 23.80 0.86
C VAL A 63 -4.41 23.82 1.71
N THR A 64 -3.27 24.28 1.17
CA THR A 64 -1.97 24.26 1.83
C THR A 64 -1.97 25.04 3.14
N ASN A 65 -2.65 26.19 3.16
CA ASN A 65 -2.80 27.02 4.37
C ASN A 65 -3.79 26.45 5.40
N HIS A 66 -4.54 25.41 5.04
CA HIS A 66 -5.55 24.77 5.88
C HIS A 66 -5.11 23.38 6.38
N ILE A 67 -3.86 22.99 6.11
CA ILE A 67 -3.31 21.72 6.61
C ILE A 67 -3.02 21.85 8.10
N ILE A 68 -3.85 21.19 8.91
CA ILE A 68 -3.69 21.13 10.37
C ILE A 68 -2.64 20.09 10.77
N PHE A 69 -2.59 18.99 10.02
CA PHE A 69 -1.69 17.86 10.26
C PHE A 69 -1.34 17.17 8.95
N LYS A 70 -0.10 16.70 8.82
CA LYS A 70 0.38 15.92 7.68
C LYS A 70 1.36 14.86 8.16
N GLU A 71 1.16 13.64 7.71
CA GLU A 71 2.09 12.53 7.89
C GLU A 71 2.36 11.87 6.54
N SER A 72 3.55 11.28 6.38
CA SER A 72 3.95 10.60 5.15
C SER A 72 4.35 9.17 5.45
N PHE A 73 3.95 8.25 4.59
CA PHE A 73 4.29 6.82 4.70
C PHE A 73 4.86 6.34 3.37
N CYS A 74 6.11 5.87 3.40
CA CYS A 74 6.90 5.57 2.19
C CYS A 74 7.74 4.29 2.37
N VAL A 75 8.68 4.07 1.45
CA VAL A 75 9.45 2.83 1.26
C VAL A 75 10.11 2.33 2.54
N ASN A 76 10.73 3.21 3.34
CA ASN A 76 11.39 2.82 4.58
C ASN A 76 10.39 2.43 5.67
N ASP A 77 9.22 3.07 5.71
CA ASP A 77 8.15 2.74 6.64
C ASP A 77 7.53 1.38 6.28
N PHE A 78 7.36 1.10 4.98
CA PHE A 78 6.94 -0.24 4.53
C PHE A 78 7.95 -1.34 4.92
N LYS A 79 9.25 -1.03 4.94
CA LYS A 79 10.27 -1.98 5.39
C LYS A 79 10.24 -2.17 6.90
N SER A 80 10.10 -1.09 7.68
CA SER A 80 10.11 -1.16 9.16
C SER A 80 8.84 -1.81 9.69
N GLU A 81 7.66 -1.32 9.28
CA GLU A 81 6.38 -1.69 9.88
C GLU A 81 5.86 -3.03 9.37
N TYR A 82 6.11 -3.35 8.08
CA TYR A 82 5.53 -4.53 7.44
C TYR A 82 6.55 -5.60 7.05
N ASN A 83 7.84 -5.41 7.38
CA ASN A 83 8.94 -6.26 6.90
C ASN A 83 8.88 -6.46 5.37
N SER A 84 8.41 -5.45 4.64
CA SER A 84 8.16 -5.57 3.21
C SER A 84 9.46 -5.58 2.42
N TYR A 85 9.67 -6.62 1.62
CA TYR A 85 10.86 -6.76 0.79
C TYR A 85 10.97 -5.57 -0.18
N LYS A 86 12.08 -4.82 -0.09
CA LYS A 86 12.31 -3.57 -0.85
C LYS A 86 11.26 -2.46 -0.61
N GLY A 87 10.46 -2.54 0.45
CA GLY A 87 9.45 -1.53 0.78
C GLY A 87 8.30 -1.46 -0.21
N ASN A 88 7.93 -2.60 -0.82
CA ASN A 88 6.80 -2.65 -1.74
C ASN A 88 5.46 -2.60 -0.97
N ALA A 89 4.48 -1.87 -1.52
CA ALA A 89 3.12 -1.81 -0.95
C ALA A 89 2.17 -2.90 -1.49
N TYR A 90 2.50 -3.50 -2.64
CA TYR A 90 1.57 -4.35 -3.42
C TYR A 90 2.07 -5.78 -3.71
N GLY A 91 3.15 -6.22 -3.05
CA GLY A 91 3.71 -7.56 -3.24
C GLY A 91 4.46 -7.75 -4.57
N MET A 92 4.49 -8.99 -5.07
CA MET A 92 5.18 -9.32 -6.33
C MET A 92 4.52 -8.62 -7.52
N ALA A 93 5.34 -8.13 -8.46
CA ALA A 93 4.84 -7.49 -9.67
C ALA A 93 3.94 -8.45 -10.47
N ASN A 94 2.91 -7.89 -11.11
CA ASN A 94 1.94 -8.65 -11.91
C ASN A 94 2.49 -8.97 -13.32
N THR A 95 3.68 -9.56 -13.40
CA THR A 95 4.19 -10.09 -14.68
C THR A 95 3.59 -11.48 -14.91
N LEU A 96 3.35 -11.87 -16.17
CA LEU A 96 2.77 -13.19 -16.53
C LEU A 96 3.54 -14.36 -15.90
N LEU A 97 4.86 -14.22 -15.79
CA LEU A 97 5.74 -15.23 -15.17
C LEU A 97 5.61 -15.27 -13.64
N GLN A 98 5.25 -14.16 -12.97
CA GLN A 98 5.13 -14.07 -11.51
C GLN A 98 3.70 -14.29 -10.99
N THR A 99 2.69 -14.27 -11.87
CA THR A 99 1.26 -14.32 -11.47
C THR A 99 0.64 -15.71 -11.53
N ALA A 100 1.10 -16.61 -12.40
CA ALA A 100 0.39 -17.87 -12.66
C ALA A 100 0.96 -19.12 -11.94
N PHE A 101 2.26 -19.44 -12.10
CA PHE A 101 2.79 -20.76 -11.71
C PHE A 101 3.95 -20.77 -10.70
N LEU A 102 4.57 -19.62 -10.42
CA LEU A 102 5.75 -19.52 -9.54
C LEU A 102 5.45 -19.01 -8.12
N ARG A 103 4.17 -18.88 -7.75
CA ARG A 103 3.81 -18.46 -6.39
C ARG A 103 4.15 -19.54 -5.36
N PRO A 104 4.61 -19.17 -4.16
CA PRO A 104 4.87 -20.13 -3.09
C PRO A 104 3.65 -21.00 -2.81
N ASN A 105 3.85 -22.31 -2.72
CA ASN A 105 2.81 -23.25 -2.30
C ASN A 105 2.35 -22.91 -0.88
N LEU A 106 1.09 -23.18 -0.56
CA LEU A 106 0.51 -22.93 0.77
C LEU A 106 1.09 -23.81 1.89
N LYS A 107 1.86 -24.86 1.55
CA LYS A 107 2.51 -25.77 2.49
C LYS A 107 3.98 -25.95 2.13
N SER A 108 4.85 -25.93 3.13
CA SER A 108 6.28 -26.21 2.94
C SER A 108 6.51 -27.66 2.52
N LYS A 109 7.35 -27.86 1.49
CA LYS A 109 7.84 -29.19 1.08
C LYS A 109 8.97 -29.71 1.97
N LYS A 110 9.61 -28.82 2.75
CA LYS A 110 10.82 -29.12 3.54
C LYS A 110 10.54 -29.25 5.04
N VAL A 111 9.58 -28.49 5.55
CA VAL A 111 9.28 -28.40 6.99
C VAL A 111 7.88 -28.93 7.24
N LYS A 112 7.76 -29.93 8.12
CA LYS A 112 6.45 -30.47 8.52
C LYS A 112 5.65 -29.40 9.27
N ASN A 113 4.34 -29.37 9.04
CA ASN A 113 3.39 -28.45 9.68
C ASN A 113 3.67 -26.95 9.49
N LEU A 114 4.42 -26.57 8.46
CA LEU A 114 4.61 -25.18 8.06
C LEU A 114 3.72 -24.84 6.86
N TYR A 115 2.89 -23.80 7.03
CA TYR A 115 1.96 -23.30 6.03
C TYR A 115 2.20 -21.81 5.80
N PHE A 116 1.86 -21.33 4.60
CA PHE A 116 2.03 -19.94 4.18
C PHE A 116 0.68 -19.33 3.82
N THR A 117 0.47 -18.07 4.22
CA THR A 117 -0.75 -17.30 3.94
C THR A 117 -0.42 -15.82 3.73
N GLY A 118 -1.33 -15.08 3.10
CA GLY A 118 -1.27 -13.63 2.90
C GLY A 118 -0.92 -13.23 1.46
N GLN A 119 -0.69 -11.94 1.26
CA GLN A 119 -0.60 -11.30 -0.07
C GLN A 119 0.48 -11.84 -1.02
N LEU A 120 1.50 -12.52 -0.49
CA LEU A 120 2.61 -13.09 -1.27
C LEU A 120 2.38 -14.56 -1.66
N THR A 121 1.24 -15.13 -1.29
CA THR A 121 0.88 -16.54 -1.54
C THR A 121 -0.34 -16.63 -2.47
N VAL A 122 -0.77 -17.84 -2.81
CA VAL A 122 -1.99 -18.06 -3.61
C VAL A 122 -3.21 -17.57 -2.81
N PRO A 123 -4.13 -16.76 -3.36
CA PRO A 123 -4.34 -16.42 -4.78
C PRO A 123 -3.79 -15.05 -5.22
N GLY A 124 -3.06 -14.32 -4.38
CA GLY A 124 -2.35 -13.09 -4.75
C GLY A 124 -2.51 -11.92 -3.80
N PRO A 125 -2.11 -10.71 -4.24
CA PRO A 125 -2.19 -9.50 -3.43
C PRO A 125 -3.60 -8.93 -3.35
N GLY A 126 -3.83 -8.04 -2.37
CA GLY A 126 -5.11 -7.38 -2.13
C GLY A 126 -5.91 -8.01 -0.98
N VAL A 127 -6.88 -7.26 -0.46
CA VAL A 127 -7.65 -7.66 0.72
C VAL A 127 -8.45 -8.95 0.48
N PRO A 128 -9.30 -9.07 -0.56
CA PRO A 128 -10.06 -10.30 -0.77
C PRO A 128 -9.16 -11.54 -1.01
N PRO A 129 -8.11 -11.47 -1.86
CA PRO A 129 -7.16 -12.57 -2.02
C PRO A 129 -6.45 -12.98 -0.72
N SER A 130 -6.05 -12.02 0.12
CA SER A 130 -5.37 -12.31 1.39
C SER A 130 -6.28 -13.04 2.38
N LEU A 131 -7.57 -12.69 2.42
CA LEU A 131 -8.56 -13.40 3.25
C LEU A 131 -8.78 -14.84 2.76
N ILE A 132 -8.90 -15.03 1.44
CA ILE A 132 -9.04 -16.36 0.83
C ILE A 132 -7.81 -17.22 1.12
N SER A 133 -6.60 -16.65 0.99
CA SER A 133 -5.35 -17.32 1.32
C SER A 133 -5.35 -17.86 2.76
N GLY A 134 -5.79 -17.05 3.73
CA GLY A 134 -5.93 -17.47 5.13
C GLY A 134 -6.89 -18.64 5.31
N LYS A 135 -8.04 -18.59 4.63
CA LYS A 135 -9.00 -19.70 4.64
C LYS A 135 -8.39 -20.99 4.09
N LEU A 136 -7.70 -20.92 2.94
CA LEU A 136 -7.09 -22.10 2.32
C LEU A 136 -6.00 -22.72 3.20
N ALA A 137 -5.18 -21.89 3.86
CA ALA A 137 -4.18 -22.38 4.81
C ALA A 137 -4.84 -23.09 6.01
N ALA A 138 -5.91 -22.51 6.58
CA ALA A 138 -6.66 -23.12 7.68
C ALA A 138 -7.31 -24.46 7.28
N ASP A 139 -7.87 -24.55 6.08
CA ASP A 139 -8.47 -25.79 5.56
C ASP A 139 -7.42 -26.88 5.33
N LEU A 140 -6.22 -26.52 4.86
CA LEU A 140 -5.09 -27.45 4.75
C LEU A 140 -4.62 -27.96 6.11
N ILE A 141 -4.56 -27.09 7.11
CA ILE A 141 -4.24 -27.50 8.48
C ILE A 141 -5.28 -28.54 8.93
N LYS A 142 -6.57 -28.22 8.88
CA LYS A 142 -7.65 -29.15 9.29
C LYS A 142 -7.60 -30.52 8.59
N LYS A 143 -7.24 -30.54 7.31
CA LYS A 143 -7.18 -31.78 6.52
C LYS A 143 -6.01 -32.70 6.89
N TYR A 144 -4.91 -32.14 7.36
CA TYR A 144 -3.65 -32.86 7.60
C TYR A 144 -3.18 -32.81 9.07
N SER A 145 -4.05 -32.34 9.98
CA SER A 145 -3.86 -32.40 11.43
C SER A 145 -4.47 -33.67 12.01
#